data_AF-A0A0N8KM33-F1
#
_entry.id   AF-A0A0N8KM33-F1
#
_cell.length_a   1.000
_cell.length_b   1.000
_cell.length_c   1.000
_cell.angle_alpha   90.00
_cell.angle_beta   90.00
_cell.angle_gamma   90.00
#
_symmetry.space_group_name_H-M   'P 1'
#
loop_
_entity.id
_entity.type
_entity.pdbx_description
1 polymer ?
#
loop_
_entity_poly.entity_id
_entity_poly.type
_entity_poly.pdbx_seq_one_letter_code
_entity_poly.pdbx_strand_id
1 'polypeptide(L)'
;MDLVLCHTTADFDTLGAAVGAARLCPGSRIVLTGEAHPGVENFLAIWRDEYPLIERRAVVFDQVRSLTLVDASQRDRFAPVTDWFEQAEQTRLPII
;
A
#
# COMPACT_ATOMS: atom_id res chain seq x y z
N MET A 1 -1.23 12.75 0.69
CA MET A 1 -0.96 11.67 1.66
C MET A 1 0.16 10.81 1.12
N ASP A 2 0.94 10.19 2.00
CA ASP A 2 2.01 9.26 1.64
C ASP A 2 1.43 7.85 1.70
N LEU A 3 1.62 7.05 0.65
CA LEU A 3 1.03 5.70 0.55
C LEU A 3 2.11 4.64 0.67
N VAL A 4 1.83 3.60 1.45
CA VAL A 4 2.62 2.38 1.49
C VAL A 4 1.81 1.28 0.82
N LEU A 5 2.35 0.70 -0.24
CA LEU A 5 1.65 -0.26 -1.09
C LEU A 5 2.12 -1.67 -0.76
N CYS A 6 1.19 -2.54 -0.41
CA CYS A 6 1.43 -3.99 -0.38
C CYS A 6 1.28 -4.57 -1.78
N HIS A 7 1.95 -5.68 -2.08
CA HIS A 7 1.74 -6.38 -3.34
C HIS A 7 0.35 -7.06 -3.41
N THR A 8 -0.08 -7.43 -4.63
CA THR A 8 -1.44 -7.84 -5.00
C THR A 8 -1.97 -9.04 -4.21
N THR A 9 -1.10 -9.94 -3.76
CA THR A 9 -1.44 -11.12 -2.96
C THR A 9 -0.89 -10.96 -1.56
N ALA A 10 -1.51 -10.12 -0.74
CA ALA A 10 -0.92 -9.69 0.53
C ALA A 10 -0.80 -10.84 1.54
N ASP A 11 0.43 -11.17 1.93
CA ASP A 11 0.74 -12.04 3.05
C ASP A 11 1.20 -11.20 4.26
N PHE A 12 1.68 -11.87 5.31
CA PHE A 12 2.11 -11.19 6.53
C PHE A 12 3.41 -10.41 6.36
N ASP A 13 4.25 -10.76 5.38
CA ASP A 13 5.54 -10.09 5.17
C ASP A 13 5.29 -8.69 4.59
N THR A 14 4.49 -8.59 3.53
CA THR A 14 4.11 -7.28 2.97
C THR A 14 3.28 -6.44 3.93
N LEU A 15 2.35 -7.05 4.70
CA LEU A 15 1.59 -6.32 5.73
C LEU A 15 2.50 -5.81 6.85
N GLY A 16 3.39 -6.67 7.36
CA GLY A 16 4.33 -6.32 8.42
C GLY A 16 5.30 -5.22 8.00
N ALA A 17 5.85 -5.31 6.79
CA ALA A 17 6.69 -4.28 6.20
C ALA A 17 5.93 -2.96 6.05
N ALA A 18 4.67 -2.99 5.60
CA ALA A 18 3.86 -1.79 5.47
C ALA A 18 3.56 -1.12 6.81
N VAL A 19 3.26 -1.91 7.84
CA VAL A 19 3.08 -1.41 9.21
C VAL A 19 4.37 -0.81 9.75
N GLY A 20 5.51 -1.45 9.51
CA GLY A 20 6.83 -0.93 9.87
C GLY A 20 7.13 0.41 9.20
N ALA A 21 6.89 0.51 7.89
CA ALA A 21 7.05 1.76 7.15
C ALA A 21 6.13 2.87 7.68
N ALA A 22 4.85 2.57 7.95
CA ALA A 22 3.92 3.54 8.51
C ALA A 22 4.29 4.00 9.94
N ARG A 23 5.01 3.16 10.71
CA ARG A 23 5.58 3.53 12.00
C ARG A 23 6.80 4.46 11.87
N LEU A 24 7.64 4.24 10.86
CA LEU A 24 8.81 5.08 10.57
C LEU A 24 8.42 6.42 9.91
N CYS A 25 7.32 6.43 9.17
CA CYS A 25 6.81 7.59 8.45
C CYS A 25 5.39 7.95 8.97
N PRO A 26 5.28 8.72 10.07
CA PRO A 26 3.97 9.10 10.62
C PRO A 26 3.08 9.81 9.59
N GLY A 27 1.80 9.44 9.54
CA GLY A 27 0.81 9.99 8.61
C GLY A 27 0.70 9.24 7.27
N SER A 28 1.55 8.24 7.04
CA SER A 28 1.43 7.32 5.90
C SER A 28 0.15 6.47 6.01
N ARG A 29 -0.41 6.09 4.87
CA ARG A 29 -1.57 5.18 4.77
C ARG A 29 -1.19 3.91 4.04
N ILE A 30 -1.66 2.78 4.53
CA ILE A 30 -1.37 1.46 3.95
C ILE A 30 -2.48 1.09 2.97
N VAL A 31 -2.10 0.68 1.77
CA VAL A 31 -3.02 0.18 0.74
C VAL A 31 -2.71 -1.28 0.47
N LEU A 32 -3.69 -2.15 0.72
CA LEU A 32 -3.69 -3.50 0.15
C LEU A 32 -4.17 -3.36 -1.30
N THR A 33 -3.28 -3.61 -2.26
CA THR A 33 -3.57 -3.34 -3.67
C THR A 33 -4.55 -4.35 -4.25
N GLY A 34 -4.45 -5.62 -3.84
CA GLY A 34 -5.33 -6.71 -4.24
C GLY A 34 -5.87 -7.52 -3.06
N GLU A 35 -6.00 -8.83 -3.29
CA GLU A 35 -6.49 -9.80 -2.30
C GLU A 35 -5.43 -10.07 -1.24
N ALA A 36 -5.88 -10.50 -0.06
CA ALA A 36 -4.98 -10.94 1.00
C ALA A 36 -5.10 -12.45 1.19
N HIS A 37 -4.02 -13.09 1.64
CA HIS A 37 -4.08 -14.49 2.02
C HIS A 37 -5.12 -14.68 3.16
N PRO A 38 -5.83 -15.82 3.23
CA PRO A 38 -6.89 -16.03 4.23
C PRO A 38 -6.45 -15.77 5.67
N GLY A 39 -5.19 -16.06 6.01
CA GLY A 39 -4.64 -15.75 7.33
C GLY A 39 -4.58 -14.25 7.63
N VAL A 40 -4.18 -13.44 6.64
CA VAL A 40 -4.15 -11.97 6.73
C VAL A 40 -5.56 -11.40 6.75
N GLU A 41 -6.47 -11.92 5.94
CA GLU A 41 -7.89 -11.51 5.96
C GLU A 41 -8.52 -11.73 7.33
N ASN A 42 -8.37 -12.93 7.89
CA ASN A 42 -8.89 -13.27 9.21
C ASN A 42 -8.27 -12.39 10.31
N PHE A 43 -6.97 -12.11 10.20
CA PHE A 43 -6.29 -11.20 11.13
C PHE A 43 -6.86 -9.79 11.05
N LEU A 44 -6.98 -9.23 9.84
CA LEU A 44 -7.51 -7.89 9.62
C LEU A 44 -9.00 -7.79 9.96
N ALA A 45 -9.78 -8.87 9.83
CA ALA A 45 -11.18 -8.87 10.27
C ALA A 45 -11.34 -8.51 11.76
N ILE A 46 -10.31 -8.75 12.57
CA ILE A 46 -10.29 -8.47 14.01
C ILE A 46 -9.52 -7.17 14.31
N TRP A 47 -8.40 -6.92 13.62
CA TRP A 47 -7.43 -5.88 14.00
C TRP A 47 -7.31 -4.72 13.00
N ARG A 48 -8.17 -4.61 11.98
CA ARG A 48 -8.05 -3.59 10.92
C ARG A 48 -7.86 -2.18 11.45
N ASP A 49 -8.62 -1.81 12.47
CA ASP A 49 -8.68 -0.44 13.00
C ASP A 49 -7.42 -0.03 13.77
N GLU A 50 -6.55 -0.99 14.11
CA GLU A 50 -5.24 -0.72 14.74
C GLU A 50 -4.18 -0.23 13.75
N TYR A 51 -4.48 -0.28 12.44
CA TYR A 51 -3.55 0.04 11.37
C TYR A 51 -4.09 1.18 10.50
N PRO A 52 -3.22 2.04 9.93
CA PRO A 52 -3.63 3.16 9.09
C PRO A 52 -4.03 2.71 7.66
N LEU A 53 -4.79 1.63 7.55
CA LEU A 53 -5.27 1.08 6.29
C LEU A 53 -6.23 2.06 5.61
N ILE A 54 -6.14 2.16 4.29
CA ILE A 54 -7.11 2.86 3.45
C ILE A 54 -7.50 1.97 2.29
N GLU A 55 -8.81 1.90 2.01
CA GLU A 55 -9.31 1.20 0.85
C GLU A 55 -8.82 1.91 -0.42
N ARG A 56 -8.33 1.15 -1.41
CA ARG A 56 -7.81 1.69 -2.68
C ARG A 56 -8.78 2.68 -3.35
N ARG A 57 -10.08 2.38 -3.32
CA ARG A 57 -11.14 3.24 -3.89
C ARG A 57 -11.33 4.58 -3.19
N ALA A 58 -10.84 4.73 -1.96
CA ALA A 58 -10.91 5.97 -1.19
C ALA A 58 -9.68 6.87 -1.44
N VAL A 59 -8.71 6.40 -2.22
CA VAL A 59 -7.52 7.19 -2.59
C VAL A 59 -7.88 8.13 -3.74
N VAL A 60 -7.69 9.42 -3.51
CA VAL A 60 -7.70 10.45 -4.57
C VAL A 60 -6.25 10.68 -4.98
N PHE A 61 -5.85 10.16 -6.15
CA PHE A 61 -4.43 10.09 -6.53
C PHE A 61 -3.77 11.48 -6.61
N ASP A 62 -4.49 12.50 -7.05
CA ASP A 62 -3.99 13.89 -7.12
C ASP A 62 -3.56 14.46 -5.76
N GLN A 63 -3.99 13.85 -4.65
CA GLN A 63 -3.59 14.22 -3.30
C GLN A 63 -2.41 13.40 -2.77
N VAL A 64 -1.93 12.41 -3.51
CA VAL A 64 -0.81 11.54 -3.12
C VAL A 64 0.50 12.32 -3.25
N ARG A 65 1.42 12.10 -2.31
CA ARG A 65 2.72 12.80 -2.24
C ARG A 65 3.90 11.87 -2.47
N SER A 66 3.76 10.59 -2.16
CA SER A 66 4.76 9.55 -2.40
C SER A 66 4.09 8.17 -2.42
N LEU A 67 4.74 7.23 -3.10
CA LEU A 67 4.45 5.81 -3.03
C LEU A 67 5.66 5.10 -2.43
N THR A 68 5.46 4.27 -1.42
CA THR A 68 6.48 3.38 -0.86
C THR A 68 6.08 1.94 -1.17
N LEU A 69 6.96 1.22 -1.85
CA LEU A 69 6.74 -0.17 -2.22
C LEU A 69 7.38 -1.08 -1.18
N VAL A 70 6.62 -2.05 -0.69
CA VAL A 70 7.15 -3.03 0.27
C VAL A 70 7.02 -4.44 -0.27
N ASP A 71 8.03 -5.26 0.04
CA ASP A 71 8.06 -6.70 -0.22
C ASP A 71 7.93 -7.14 -1.70
N ALA A 72 8.03 -6.18 -2.63
CA ALA A 72 8.19 -6.44 -4.06
C ALA A 72 8.78 -5.21 -4.76
N SER A 73 9.58 -5.44 -5.81
CA SER A 73 10.16 -4.38 -6.66
C SER A 73 9.60 -4.35 -8.08
N GLN A 74 8.91 -5.41 -8.51
CA GLN A 74 8.30 -5.50 -9.84
C GLN A 74 6.92 -4.85 -9.83
N ARG A 75 6.66 -3.90 -10.73
CA ARG A 75 5.40 -3.12 -10.78
C ARG A 75 4.16 -4.00 -10.91
N ASP A 76 4.26 -5.07 -11.69
CA ASP A 76 3.13 -5.99 -11.93
C ASP A 76 2.66 -6.69 -10.65
N ARG A 77 3.52 -6.78 -9.63
CA ARG A 77 3.17 -7.30 -8.30
C ARG A 77 2.28 -6.34 -7.52
N PHE A 78 2.01 -5.13 -8.00
CA PHE A 78 1.12 -4.16 -7.38
C PHE A 78 -0.14 -3.91 -8.22
N ALA A 79 -0.43 -4.75 -9.21
CA ALA A 79 -1.72 -4.70 -9.88
C ALA A 79 -2.85 -4.76 -8.81
N PRO A 80 -3.92 -3.96 -8.95
CA PRO A 80 -4.34 -3.21 -10.11
C PRO A 80 -3.89 -1.74 -10.13
N VAL A 81 -2.95 -1.31 -9.27
CA VAL A 81 -2.51 0.11 -9.23
C VAL A 81 -1.37 0.42 -10.19
N THR A 82 -1.30 -0.28 -11.32
CA THR A 82 -0.18 -0.08 -12.26
C THR A 82 -0.21 1.33 -12.89
N ASP A 83 -1.41 1.87 -13.10
CA ASP A 83 -1.68 3.24 -13.58
C ASP A 83 -1.12 4.31 -12.63
N TRP A 84 -1.07 4.03 -11.32
CA TRP A 84 -0.48 4.94 -10.34
C TRP A 84 1.01 5.17 -10.57
N PHE A 85 1.75 4.17 -11.06
CA PHE A 85 3.17 4.34 -11.39
C PHE A 85 3.36 5.29 -12.57
N GLU A 86 2.52 5.14 -13.61
CA GLU A 86 2.57 6.02 -14.78
C GLU A 86 2.25 7.47 -14.39
N GLN A 87 1.22 7.68 -13.57
CA GLN A 87 0.86 9.00 -13.08
C GLN A 87 1.94 9.58 -12.16
N ALA A 88 2.57 8.75 -11.32
CA ALA A 88 3.68 9.17 -10.46
C ALA A 88 4.88 9.65 -11.30
N GLU A 89 5.25 8.92 -12.35
CA GLU A 89 6.34 9.32 -13.26
C GLU A 89 6.03 10.65 -13.96
N GLN A 90 4.82 10.81 -14.48
CA GLN A 90 4.38 12.04 -15.16
C GLN A 90 4.43 13.26 -14.24
N THR A 91 4.04 13.08 -12.97
CA THR A 91 4.00 14.15 -11.96
C THR A 91 5.30 14.30 -11.17
N ARG A 92 6.32 13.46 -11.45
CA ARG A 92 7.57 13.35 -10.67
C ARG A 92 7.33 13.08 -9.18
N LEU A 93 6.27 12.35 -8.87
CA LEU A 93 5.95 11.90 -7.53
C LEU A 93 6.93 10.78 -7.11
N PRO A 94 7.57 10.88 -5.93
CA PRO A 94 8.56 9.90 -5.48
C PRO A 94 7.99 8.48 -5.31
N ILE A 95 8.70 7.50 -5.88
CA ILE A 95 8.49 6.07 -5.62
C ILE A 95 9.72 5.57 -4.86
N ILE A 96 9.51 5.05 -3.65
CA ILE A 96 10.53 4.61 -2.69
C ILE A 96 10.47 3.10 -2.55
#